data_AF-A0A7S3WRX2-F1
#
_entry.id   AF-A0A7S3WRX2-F1
#
_cell.length_a   1.000
_cell.length_b   1.000
_cell.length_c   1.000
_cell.angle_alpha   90.00
_cell.angle_beta   90.00
_cell.angle_gamma   90.00
#
_symmetry.space_group_name_H-M   'P 1'
#
loop_
_entity.id
_entity.type
_entity.pdbx_description
1 polymer ?
#
loop_
_entity_poly.entity_id
_entity_poly.type
_entity_poly.pdbx_seq_one_letter_code
_entity_poly.pdbx_strand_id
1 'polypeptide(L)'
;RIAPIMAGAHVIMRDFQYVNASERNRWAFVRLSLESFAEFPSDSPITSIELANLLRMLCPDFPLELVENTALLCGESDEHPFHTFLDATLMRFYYAEFFDRTAEVFSTCDTRSTGSVNRNVLLLTLRQMARRTTCTCPPKYIFDQVFDDVSKLGSFEGIGQPSDVQLLEMQSALLRAPAMYEKLNSIGDPMAGSLISTPTRHKPPAGGAANLKADQREAHTSPGTPTGKGARKPTPVKQMATMRKLSVTKR
;
A
#
# COMPACT_ATOMS: atom_id res chain seq x y z
N ARG A 1 13.18 14.68 23.21
CA ARG A 1 11.79 14.17 23.05
C ARG A 1 11.71 13.26 21.82
N ILE A 2 12.29 12.05 21.88
CA ILE A 2 12.35 11.10 20.74
C ILE A 2 11.35 9.95 20.91
N ALA A 3 10.88 9.71 22.14
CA ALA A 3 9.98 8.62 22.50
C ALA A 3 8.66 8.51 21.68
N PRO A 4 7.95 9.61 21.33
CA PRO A 4 6.68 9.50 20.59
C PRO A 4 6.85 9.00 19.15
N ILE A 5 8.00 9.32 18.53
CA ILE A 5 8.33 8.92 17.16
C ILE A 5 8.70 7.44 17.10
N MET A 6 9.35 6.92 18.15
CA MET A 6 9.69 5.50 18.25
C MET A 6 8.43 4.64 18.49
N ALA A 7 7.45 5.16 19.21
CA ALA A 7 6.16 4.53 19.41
C ALA A 7 5.17 4.72 18.23
N GLY A 8 5.59 5.33 17.12
CA GLY A 8 4.75 5.55 15.93
C GLY A 8 3.61 6.56 16.11
N ALA A 9 3.47 7.18 17.28
CA ALA A 9 2.37 8.10 17.61
C ALA A 9 2.38 9.39 16.77
N HIS A 10 3.42 9.63 15.96
CA HIS A 10 3.54 10.80 15.09
C HIS A 10 2.51 10.84 13.96
N VAL A 11 1.83 9.73 13.67
CA VAL A 11 0.80 9.62 12.63
C VAL A 11 -0.62 9.91 13.12
N ILE A 12 -0.86 9.93 14.44
CA ILE A 12 -2.18 10.18 15.01
C ILE A 12 -2.56 11.66 14.84
N MET A 13 -3.82 11.92 14.52
CA MET A 13 -4.38 13.24 14.22
C MET A 13 -3.64 13.98 13.10
N ARG A 14 -3.09 13.22 12.15
CA ARG A 14 -2.48 13.75 10.92
C ARG A 14 -3.42 13.54 9.75
N ASP A 15 -3.25 14.40 8.75
CA ASP A 15 -3.97 14.29 7.48
C ASP A 15 -3.58 13.00 6.75
N PHE A 16 -4.50 12.47 5.96
CA PHE A 16 -4.39 11.20 5.27
C PHE A 16 -3.21 11.19 4.32
N GLN A 17 -2.92 12.33 3.67
CA GLN A 17 -1.75 12.45 2.80
C GLN A 17 -0.45 12.17 3.57
N TYR A 18 -0.32 12.66 4.82
CA TYR A 18 0.86 12.41 5.64
C TYR A 18 0.94 10.95 6.08
N VAL A 19 -0.19 10.38 6.50
CA VAL A 19 -0.30 8.97 6.92
C VAL A 19 0.03 8.02 5.77
N ASN A 20 -0.41 8.36 4.55
CA ASN A 20 -0.19 7.57 3.34
C ASN A 20 1.20 7.78 2.69
N ALA A 21 1.93 8.84 3.06
CA ALA A 21 3.15 9.29 2.37
C ALA A 21 4.30 8.26 2.35
N SER A 22 4.34 7.31 3.28
CA SER A 22 5.39 6.29 3.33
C SER A 22 4.88 5.00 3.95
N GLU A 23 5.50 3.87 3.58
CA GLU A 23 5.22 2.57 4.18
C GLU A 23 5.31 2.60 5.71
N ARG A 24 6.32 3.31 6.25
CA ARG A 24 6.50 3.44 7.70
C ARG A 24 5.32 4.14 8.37
N ASN A 25 4.78 5.20 7.77
CA ASN A 25 3.63 5.91 8.31
C ASN A 25 2.36 5.06 8.21
N ARG A 26 2.14 4.41 7.05
CA ARG A 26 1.02 3.48 6.87
C ARG A 26 1.05 2.38 7.92
N TRP A 27 2.21 1.76 8.14
CA TRP A 27 2.38 0.70 9.14
C TRP A 27 2.13 1.18 10.57
N ALA A 28 2.66 2.36 10.93
CA ALA A 28 2.42 2.94 12.24
C ALA A 28 0.93 3.19 12.48
N PHE A 29 0.20 3.66 11.47
CA PHE A 29 -1.24 3.90 11.55
C PHE A 29 -2.03 2.60 11.70
N VAL A 30 -1.70 1.57 10.91
CA VAL A 30 -2.32 0.24 11.02
C VAL A 30 -2.18 -0.30 12.43
N ARG A 31 -0.94 -0.35 12.96
CA ARG A 31 -0.70 -0.88 14.30
C ARG A 31 -1.47 -0.10 15.37
N LEU A 32 -1.42 1.23 15.33
CA LEU A 32 -2.13 2.06 16.31
C LEU A 32 -3.66 1.93 16.19
N SER A 33 -4.20 1.73 14.98
CA SER A 33 -5.63 1.49 14.78
C SER A 33 -6.06 0.19 15.42
N LEU A 34 -5.31 -0.90 15.20
CA LEU A 34 -5.58 -2.20 15.83
C LEU A 34 -5.48 -2.12 17.36
N GLU A 35 -4.45 -1.45 17.89
CA GLU A 35 -4.30 -1.24 19.34
C GLU A 35 -5.44 -0.40 19.91
N SER A 36 -5.89 0.65 19.20
CA SER A 36 -6.94 1.55 19.68
C SER A 36 -8.32 0.91 19.74
N PHE A 37 -8.56 -0.10 18.90
CA PHE A 37 -9.85 -0.77 18.78
C PHE A 37 -9.85 -2.22 19.25
N ALA A 38 -8.77 -2.70 19.89
CA ALA A 38 -8.62 -4.09 20.33
C ALA A 38 -9.76 -4.58 21.24
N GLU A 39 -10.27 -3.69 22.10
CA GLU A 39 -11.32 -4.00 23.07
C GLU A 39 -12.75 -4.03 22.48
N PHE A 40 -12.91 -3.71 21.18
CA PHE A 40 -14.22 -3.79 20.53
C PHE A 40 -14.65 -5.25 20.35
N PRO A 41 -15.96 -5.57 20.48
CA PRO A 41 -16.44 -6.93 20.26
C PRO A 41 -16.24 -7.37 18.80
N SER A 42 -15.55 -8.49 18.58
CA SER A 42 -15.16 -8.98 17.25
C SER A 42 -16.32 -9.15 16.28
N ASP A 43 -17.42 -9.71 16.77
CA ASP A 43 -18.59 -10.05 15.97
C ASP A 43 -19.63 -8.93 15.95
N SER A 44 -19.31 -7.75 16.49
CA SER A 44 -20.21 -6.61 16.38
C SER A 44 -20.34 -6.21 14.90
N PRO A 45 -21.57 -6.11 14.36
CA PRO A 45 -21.76 -5.64 13.00
C PRO A 45 -21.38 -4.16 12.91
N ILE A 46 -20.68 -3.79 11.84
CA ILE A 46 -20.35 -2.40 11.55
C ILE A 46 -20.50 -2.12 10.06
N THR A 47 -20.99 -0.93 9.73
CA THR A 47 -21.09 -0.43 8.36
C THR A 47 -19.81 0.29 7.90
N SER A 48 -19.67 0.49 6.59
CA SER A 48 -18.55 1.26 6.02
C SER A 48 -18.46 2.69 6.57
N ILE A 49 -19.61 3.34 6.82
CA ILE A 49 -19.67 4.72 7.33
C ILE A 49 -19.19 4.77 8.78
N GLU A 50 -19.64 3.84 9.61
CA GLU A 50 -19.26 3.77 11.02
C GLU A 50 -17.76 3.47 11.17
N LEU A 51 -17.24 2.50 10.42
CA LEU A 51 -15.81 2.18 10.44
C LEU A 51 -14.96 3.38 9.98
N ALA A 52 -15.37 4.07 8.92
CA ALA A 52 -14.71 5.29 8.47
C ALA A 52 -14.71 6.39 9.55
N ASN A 53 -15.83 6.57 10.26
CA ASN A 53 -15.93 7.54 11.34
C ASN A 53 -15.03 7.18 12.54
N LEU A 54 -14.89 5.89 12.87
CA LEU A 54 -13.96 5.44 13.89
C LEU A 54 -12.51 5.73 13.49
N LEU A 55 -12.12 5.39 12.26
CA LEU A 55 -10.78 5.69 11.73
C LEU A 55 -10.50 7.19 11.68
N ARG A 56 -11.54 8.02 11.48
CA ARG A 56 -11.42 9.49 11.53
C ARG A 56 -11.11 10.06 12.90
N MET A 57 -11.34 9.30 13.98
CA MET A 57 -10.85 9.69 15.30
C MET A 57 -9.32 9.64 15.38
N LEU A 58 -8.66 8.89 14.48
CA LEU A 58 -7.19 8.77 14.41
C LEU A 58 -6.60 9.56 13.22
N CYS A 59 -7.35 9.73 12.12
CA CYS A 59 -6.95 10.43 10.90
C CYS A 59 -8.15 11.25 10.37
N PRO A 60 -8.27 12.56 10.68
CA PRO A 60 -9.51 13.33 10.52
C PRO A 60 -10.16 13.29 9.13
N ASP A 61 -9.35 13.17 8.08
CA ASP A 61 -9.73 13.14 6.67
C ASP A 61 -9.60 11.73 6.05
N PHE A 62 -9.67 10.66 6.87
CA PHE A 62 -9.60 9.28 6.37
C PHE A 62 -10.68 9.05 5.28
N PRO A 63 -10.31 8.51 4.10
CA PRO A 63 -11.20 8.45 2.95
C PRO A 63 -12.28 7.38 3.12
N LEU A 64 -13.55 7.79 3.01
CA LEU A 64 -14.69 6.86 3.04
C LEU A 64 -14.62 5.88 1.86
N GLU A 65 -14.24 6.36 0.69
CA GLU A 65 -14.11 5.56 -0.54
C GLU A 65 -13.18 4.36 -0.35
N LEU A 66 -12.13 4.46 0.48
CA LEU A 66 -11.25 3.33 0.76
C LEU A 66 -11.98 2.23 1.54
N VAL A 67 -12.79 2.63 2.52
CA VAL A 67 -13.57 1.70 3.36
C VAL A 67 -14.68 1.06 2.54
N GLU A 68 -15.41 1.84 1.75
CA GLU A 68 -16.46 1.33 0.84
C GLU A 68 -15.88 0.36 -0.21
N ASN A 69 -14.74 0.70 -0.82
CA ASN A 69 -14.06 -0.21 -1.74
C ASN A 69 -13.61 -1.51 -1.06
N THR A 70 -13.29 -1.46 0.23
CA THR A 70 -12.95 -2.68 0.99
C THR A 70 -14.20 -3.50 1.27
N ALA A 71 -15.34 -2.89 1.58
CA ALA A 71 -16.61 -3.59 1.78
C ALA A 71 -16.99 -4.43 0.55
N LEU A 72 -16.84 -3.87 -0.66
CA LEU A 72 -17.05 -4.60 -1.92
C LEU A 72 -16.17 -5.86 -2.05
N LEU A 73 -14.99 -5.88 -1.42
CA LEU A 73 -14.10 -7.04 -1.41
C LEU A 73 -14.46 -8.07 -0.32
N CYS A 74 -15.13 -7.62 0.75
CA CYS A 74 -15.59 -8.45 1.87
C CYS A 74 -16.92 -9.16 1.57
N GLY A 75 -17.78 -8.61 0.71
CA GLY A 75 -19.02 -9.24 0.25
C GLY A 75 -20.14 -8.25 -0.05
N GLU A 76 -21.35 -8.75 -0.32
CA GLU A 76 -22.52 -7.92 -0.68
C GLU A 76 -23.31 -7.36 0.53
N SER A 77 -22.91 -7.72 1.76
CA SER A 77 -23.58 -7.25 2.98
C SER A 77 -23.21 -5.80 3.30
N ASP A 78 -24.17 -5.00 3.76
CA ASP A 78 -23.93 -3.62 4.23
C ASP A 78 -23.20 -3.58 5.58
N GLU A 79 -23.32 -4.66 6.36
CA GLU A 79 -22.68 -4.83 7.66
C GLU A 79 -21.69 -6.00 7.64
N HIS A 80 -20.56 -5.83 8.32
CA HIS A 80 -19.52 -6.84 8.44
C HIS A 80 -19.07 -7.00 9.90
N PRO A 81 -18.55 -8.17 10.31
CA PRO A 81 -17.93 -8.34 11.62
C PRO A 81 -16.78 -7.33 11.80
N PHE A 82 -16.81 -6.60 12.92
CA PHE A 82 -15.94 -5.45 13.17
C PHE A 82 -14.46 -5.72 12.92
N HIS A 83 -13.86 -6.69 13.62
CA HIS A 83 -12.42 -6.94 13.52
C HIS A 83 -12.01 -7.45 12.14
N THR A 84 -12.82 -8.32 11.52
CA THR A 84 -12.57 -8.78 10.15
C THR A 84 -12.57 -7.64 9.16
N PHE A 85 -13.52 -6.70 9.29
CA PHE A 85 -13.63 -5.58 8.36
C PHE A 85 -12.59 -4.48 8.63
N LEU A 86 -12.25 -4.23 9.89
CA LEU A 86 -11.13 -3.38 10.28
C LEU A 86 -9.81 -3.90 9.70
N ASP A 87 -9.50 -5.18 9.93
CA ASP A 87 -8.28 -5.83 9.44
C ASP A 87 -8.18 -5.74 7.91
N ALA A 88 -9.27 -6.08 7.21
CA ALA A 88 -9.37 -5.98 5.77
C ALA A 88 -9.13 -4.54 5.26
N THR A 89 -9.76 -3.56 5.90
CA THR A 89 -9.62 -2.13 5.54
C THR A 89 -8.19 -1.66 5.73
N LEU A 90 -7.58 -2.01 6.86
CA LEU A 90 -6.21 -1.64 7.19
C LEU A 90 -5.19 -2.32 6.27
N MET A 91 -5.41 -3.59 5.87
CA MET A 91 -4.56 -4.27 4.89
C MET A 91 -4.72 -3.71 3.49
N ARG A 92 -5.95 -3.41 3.05
CA ARG A 92 -6.21 -2.75 1.76
C ARG A 92 -5.57 -1.37 1.69
N PHE A 93 -5.58 -0.62 2.80
CA PHE A 93 -4.86 0.65 2.94
C PHE A 93 -3.33 0.46 2.90
N TYR A 94 -2.80 -0.45 3.70
CA TYR A 94 -1.37 -0.66 3.83
C TYR A 94 -0.70 -1.05 2.51
N TYR A 95 -1.36 -1.96 1.77
CA TYR A 95 -0.93 -2.46 0.47
C TYR A 95 -1.62 -1.74 -0.70
N ALA A 96 -2.09 -0.49 -0.53
CA ALA A 96 -2.86 0.21 -1.56
C ALA A 96 -2.15 0.24 -2.92
N GLU A 97 -0.85 0.59 -2.93
CA GLU A 97 -0.03 0.59 -4.15
C GLU A 97 -0.02 -0.78 -4.85
N PHE A 98 0.01 -1.88 -4.09
CA PHE A 98 -0.02 -3.21 -4.64
C PHE A 98 -1.38 -3.54 -5.27
N PHE A 99 -2.49 -3.20 -4.60
CA PHE A 99 -3.83 -3.38 -5.18
C PHE A 99 -3.99 -2.58 -6.48
N ASP A 100 -3.50 -1.34 -6.54
CA ASP A 100 -3.56 -0.52 -7.74
C ASP A 100 -2.75 -1.15 -8.88
N ARG A 101 -1.55 -1.67 -8.59
CA ARG A 101 -0.73 -2.40 -9.57
C ARG A 101 -1.39 -3.68 -10.08
N THR A 102 -2.04 -4.44 -9.20
CA THR A 102 -2.77 -5.64 -9.65
C THR A 102 -3.95 -5.29 -10.57
N ALA A 103 -4.64 -4.18 -10.32
CA ALA A 103 -5.69 -3.67 -11.20
C ALA A 103 -5.14 -3.20 -12.57
N GLU A 104 -4.00 -2.52 -12.59
CA GLU A 104 -3.31 -2.15 -13.84
C GLU A 104 -2.91 -3.38 -14.67
N VAL A 105 -2.37 -4.41 -14.01
CA VAL A 105 -2.03 -5.69 -14.66
C VAL A 105 -3.29 -6.35 -15.21
N PHE A 106 -4.36 -6.41 -14.42
CA PHE A 106 -5.63 -6.96 -14.88
C PHE A 106 -6.14 -6.24 -16.14
N SER A 107 -6.16 -4.90 -16.12
CA SER A 107 -6.58 -4.10 -17.28
C SER A 107 -5.70 -4.32 -18.51
N THR A 108 -4.40 -4.61 -18.32
CA THR A 108 -3.48 -4.92 -19.42
C THR A 108 -3.79 -6.29 -20.03
N CYS A 109 -4.24 -7.25 -19.21
CA CYS A 109 -4.66 -8.56 -19.67
C CYS A 109 -6.07 -8.56 -20.27
N ASP A 110 -7.00 -7.73 -19.77
CA ASP A 110 -8.36 -7.55 -20.27
C ASP A 110 -8.40 -6.65 -21.52
N THR A 111 -7.68 -7.07 -22.56
CA THR A 111 -7.55 -6.33 -23.83
C THR A 111 -8.89 -6.04 -24.53
N ARG A 112 -9.95 -6.80 -24.20
CA ARG A 112 -11.29 -6.65 -24.77
C ARG A 112 -12.26 -5.90 -23.86
N SER A 113 -11.82 -5.49 -22.67
CA SER A 113 -12.67 -4.85 -21.65
C SER A 113 -13.92 -5.67 -21.34
N THR A 114 -13.76 -7.00 -21.29
CA THR A 114 -14.83 -7.94 -20.98
C THR A 114 -15.15 -8.02 -19.49
N GLY A 115 -14.31 -7.43 -18.63
CA GLY A 115 -14.40 -7.55 -17.18
C GLY A 115 -13.89 -8.89 -16.66
N SER A 116 -13.28 -9.70 -17.53
CA SER A 116 -12.84 -11.06 -17.27
C SER A 116 -11.53 -11.35 -17.98
N VAL A 117 -10.63 -12.08 -17.31
CA VAL A 117 -9.33 -12.45 -17.85
C VAL A 117 -9.06 -13.93 -17.63
N ASN A 118 -8.48 -14.59 -18.64
CA ASN A 118 -8.02 -15.96 -18.48
C ASN A 118 -7.01 -16.07 -17.32
N ARG A 119 -7.33 -16.94 -16.37
CA ARG A 119 -6.57 -17.12 -15.14
C ARG A 119 -5.07 -17.35 -15.34
N ASN A 120 -4.68 -18.21 -16.28
CA ASN A 120 -3.27 -18.58 -16.48
C ASN A 120 -2.47 -17.39 -17.01
N VAL A 121 -3.07 -16.62 -17.92
CA VAL A 121 -2.47 -15.38 -18.44
C VAL A 121 -2.29 -14.36 -17.33
N LEU A 122 -3.32 -14.17 -16.50
CA LEU A 122 -3.28 -13.25 -15.37
C LEU A 122 -2.19 -13.64 -14.35
N LEU A 123 -2.14 -14.91 -13.94
CA LEU A 123 -1.16 -15.44 -13.00
C LEU A 123 0.29 -15.25 -13.49
N LEU A 124 0.56 -15.59 -14.75
CA LEU A 124 1.89 -15.41 -15.34
C LEU A 124 2.30 -13.93 -15.31
N THR A 125 1.37 -13.03 -15.63
CA THR A 125 1.64 -11.59 -15.67
C THR A 125 1.86 -11.02 -14.26
N LEU A 126 1.05 -11.43 -13.28
CA LEU A 126 1.22 -11.04 -11.88
C LEU A 126 2.54 -11.54 -11.29
N ARG A 127 2.95 -12.77 -11.57
CA ARG A 127 4.26 -13.30 -11.15
C ARG A 127 5.41 -12.50 -11.77
N GLN A 128 5.28 -12.05 -13.02
CA GLN A 128 6.27 -11.18 -13.67
C GLN A 128 6.29 -9.79 -13.02
N MET A 129 5.13 -9.21 -12.70
CA MET A 129 5.02 -7.93 -11.98
C MET A 129 5.68 -8.02 -10.60
N ALA A 130 5.41 -9.07 -9.82
CA ALA A 130 5.96 -9.28 -8.49
C ALA A 130 7.50 -9.35 -8.46
N ARG A 131 8.13 -9.75 -9.58
CA ARG A 131 9.58 -9.75 -9.73
C ARG A 131 10.17 -8.37 -10.03
N ARG A 132 9.36 -7.44 -10.53
CA ARG A 132 9.80 -6.12 -11.04
C ARG A 132 9.39 -4.96 -10.14
N THR A 133 8.38 -5.15 -9.30
CA THR A 133 7.83 -4.05 -8.49
C THR A 133 8.75 -3.64 -7.34
N THR A 134 8.74 -2.36 -7.03
CA THR A 134 9.40 -1.74 -5.86
C THR A 134 8.39 -1.30 -4.79
N CYS A 135 7.09 -1.52 -5.01
CA CYS A 135 6.06 -1.16 -4.03
C CYS A 135 6.12 -2.09 -2.81
N THR A 136 5.51 -1.67 -1.70
CA THR A 136 5.24 -2.55 -0.57
C THR A 136 4.41 -3.73 -1.08
N CYS A 137 5.02 -4.90 -1.16
CA CYS A 137 4.42 -6.10 -1.73
C CYS A 137 4.24 -7.14 -0.62
N PRO A 138 3.07 -7.78 -0.51
CA PRO A 138 2.93 -8.97 0.32
C PRO A 138 3.91 -10.07 -0.12
N PRO A 139 4.08 -11.14 0.69
CA PRO A 139 4.99 -12.24 0.37
C PRO A 139 4.77 -12.78 -1.05
N LYS A 140 5.85 -13.07 -1.78
CA LYS A 140 5.80 -13.39 -3.23
C LYS A 140 4.94 -14.61 -3.57
N TYR A 141 4.76 -15.53 -2.63
CA TYR A 141 3.92 -16.72 -2.78
C TYR A 141 2.42 -16.44 -2.61
N ILE A 142 2.02 -15.20 -2.32
CA ILE A 142 0.60 -14.84 -2.18
C ILE A 142 -0.20 -15.20 -3.44
N PHE A 143 0.39 -15.03 -4.62
CA PHE A 143 -0.29 -15.36 -5.87
C PHE A 143 -0.59 -16.85 -5.96
N ASP A 144 0.31 -17.71 -5.47
CA ASP A 144 0.08 -19.15 -5.51
C ASP A 144 -1.14 -19.50 -4.61
N GLN A 145 -1.23 -18.91 -3.42
CA GLN A 145 -2.38 -19.09 -2.51
C GLN A 145 -3.70 -18.56 -3.09
N VAL A 146 -3.69 -17.32 -3.60
CA VAL A 146 -4.87 -16.64 -4.15
C VAL A 146 -5.49 -17.45 -5.27
N PHE A 147 -4.66 -17.95 -6.18
CA PHE A 147 -5.17 -18.70 -7.31
C PHE A 147 -5.58 -20.12 -6.92
N ASP A 148 -4.96 -20.75 -5.93
CA ASP A 148 -5.48 -22.01 -5.36
C ASP A 148 -6.91 -21.80 -4.81
N ASP A 149 -7.18 -20.68 -4.13
CA ASP A 149 -8.52 -20.36 -3.60
C ASP A 149 -9.52 -19.98 -4.70
N VAL A 150 -9.11 -19.21 -5.72
CA VAL A 150 -9.95 -18.94 -6.89
C VAL A 150 -10.28 -20.23 -7.67
N SER A 151 -9.38 -21.22 -7.67
CA SER A 151 -9.68 -22.56 -8.25
C SER A 151 -10.86 -23.23 -7.56
N LYS A 152 -10.85 -23.20 -6.23
CA LYS A 152 -11.84 -23.90 -5.40
C LYS A 152 -13.23 -23.30 -5.58
N LEU A 153 -13.30 -21.99 -5.79
CA LEU A 153 -14.54 -21.27 -6.09
C LEU A 153 -15.16 -21.67 -7.44
N GLY A 154 -14.34 -21.96 -8.45
CA GLY A 154 -14.81 -22.35 -9.79
C GLY A 154 -15.13 -23.84 -9.98
N SER A 155 -14.67 -24.72 -9.07
CA SER A 155 -14.78 -26.18 -9.22
C SER A 155 -16.11 -26.80 -8.77
N PHE A 156 -17.14 -26.01 -8.44
CA PHE A 156 -18.45 -26.55 -8.04
C PHE A 156 -19.29 -27.06 -9.23
N GLU A 157 -18.93 -26.72 -10.47
CA GLU A 157 -19.56 -27.26 -11.68
C GLU A 157 -18.55 -28.08 -12.49
N GLY A 158 -18.74 -29.40 -12.51
CA GLY A 158 -17.76 -30.41 -12.94
C GLY A 158 -17.40 -30.49 -14.42
N ILE A 159 -17.04 -29.38 -15.08
CA ILE A 159 -16.48 -29.38 -16.43
C ILE A 159 -15.24 -28.46 -16.45
N GLY A 160 -14.06 -29.05 -16.59
CA GLY A 160 -12.76 -28.40 -16.46
C GLY A 160 -12.44 -27.35 -17.52
N GLN A 161 -13.03 -26.17 -17.42
CA GLN A 161 -12.47 -24.95 -17.99
C GLN A 161 -11.73 -24.15 -16.91
N PRO A 162 -10.54 -23.58 -17.21
CA PRO A 162 -9.95 -22.58 -16.33
C PRO A 162 -10.90 -21.40 -16.31
N SER A 163 -11.62 -21.24 -15.19
CA SER A 163 -12.57 -20.16 -15.00
C SER A 163 -11.86 -18.83 -15.22
N ASP A 164 -12.49 -18.06 -16.08
CA ASP A 164 -12.22 -16.67 -16.35
C ASP A 164 -12.39 -15.89 -15.03
N VAL A 165 -11.42 -15.03 -14.69
CA VAL A 165 -11.34 -14.36 -13.38
C VAL A 165 -11.73 -12.90 -13.52
N GLN A 166 -12.58 -12.42 -12.62
CA GLN A 166 -12.91 -10.99 -12.54
C GLN A 166 -11.95 -10.24 -11.60
N LEU A 167 -11.81 -8.93 -11.81
CA LEU A 167 -10.94 -8.09 -11.00
C LEU A 167 -11.33 -8.11 -9.51
N LEU A 168 -12.64 -8.01 -9.24
CA LEU A 168 -13.17 -7.98 -7.87
C LEU A 168 -12.90 -9.31 -7.15
N GLU A 169 -13.09 -10.44 -7.83
CA GLU A 169 -12.81 -11.78 -7.30
C GLU A 169 -11.34 -11.94 -6.96
N MET A 170 -10.44 -11.52 -7.86
CA MET A 170 -9.00 -11.57 -7.63
C MET A 170 -8.60 -10.71 -6.43
N GLN A 171 -9.09 -9.47 -6.34
CA GLN A 171 -8.76 -8.58 -5.23
C GLN A 171 -9.37 -9.05 -3.90
N SER A 172 -10.57 -9.62 -3.92
CA SER A 172 -11.19 -10.25 -2.75
C SER A 172 -10.37 -11.46 -2.27
N ALA A 173 -9.89 -12.29 -3.19
CA ALA A 173 -9.04 -13.43 -2.86
C ALA A 173 -7.67 -12.98 -2.33
N LEU A 174 -7.06 -11.93 -2.92
CA LEU A 174 -5.85 -11.30 -2.38
C LEU A 174 -6.08 -10.81 -0.95
N LEU A 175 -7.18 -10.11 -0.69
CA LEU A 175 -7.48 -9.56 0.62
C LEU A 175 -7.76 -10.64 1.67
N ARG A 176 -8.22 -11.83 1.27
CA ARG A 176 -8.45 -12.98 2.16
C ARG A 176 -7.23 -13.87 2.35
N ALA A 177 -6.18 -13.69 1.55
CA ALA A 177 -4.99 -14.53 1.63
C ALA A 177 -4.28 -14.35 2.99
N PRO A 178 -4.03 -15.43 3.75
CA PRO A 178 -3.36 -15.34 5.06
C PRO A 178 -2.00 -14.64 5.00
N ALA A 179 -1.29 -14.78 3.88
CA ALA A 179 0.00 -14.12 3.63
C ALA A 179 -0.07 -12.58 3.74
N MET A 180 -1.23 -11.96 3.49
CA MET A 180 -1.41 -10.51 3.67
C MET A 180 -1.27 -10.09 5.14
N TYR A 181 -1.72 -10.95 6.05
CA TYR A 181 -1.83 -10.68 7.49
C TYR A 181 -0.62 -11.18 8.28
N GLU A 182 0.36 -11.82 7.66
CA GLU A 182 1.57 -12.30 8.36
C GLU A 182 2.29 -11.18 9.11
N LYS A 183 2.35 -9.98 8.51
CA LYS A 183 2.95 -8.82 9.14
C LYS A 183 2.16 -8.39 10.38
N LEU A 184 0.83 -8.52 10.36
CA LEU A 184 -0.02 -8.27 11.54
C LEU A 184 0.21 -9.30 12.63
N ASN A 185 0.31 -10.58 12.26
CA ASN A 185 0.58 -11.67 13.21
C ASN A 185 1.94 -11.49 13.91
N SER A 186 2.91 -10.83 13.26
CA SER A 186 4.20 -10.51 13.90
C SER A 186 4.18 -9.35 14.91
N ILE A 187 3.06 -8.62 15.04
CA ILE A 187 2.93 -7.52 16.02
C ILE A 187 2.98 -8.06 17.47
N GLY A 188 2.57 -9.32 17.68
CA GLY A 188 2.60 -9.98 18.99
C GLY A 188 4.01 -10.32 19.51
N ASP A 189 5.07 -10.10 18.73
CA ASP A 189 6.45 -10.30 19.19
C ASP A 189 7.07 -8.95 19.60
N PRO A 190 7.19 -8.65 20.91
CA PRO A 190 7.69 -7.36 21.41
C PRO A 190 9.14 -7.05 20.99
N MET A 191 9.85 -7.99 20.36
CA MET A 191 11.21 -7.81 19.84
C MET A 191 11.31 -7.50 18.34
N ALA A 192 10.24 -7.65 17.55
CA ALA A 192 10.28 -7.48 16.09
C ALA A 192 10.20 -6.01 15.61
N GLY A 193 9.89 -5.07 16.51
CA GLY A 193 9.67 -3.65 16.19
C GLY A 193 10.93 -2.78 16.00
N SER A 194 12.14 -3.33 16.08
CA SER A 194 13.37 -2.55 15.86
C SER A 194 13.73 -2.45 14.37
N LEU A 195 12.99 -1.61 13.63
CA LEU A 195 13.37 -1.16 12.28
C LEU A 195 14.49 -0.10 12.33
N ILE A 196 15.56 -0.38 13.08
CA ILE A 196 16.82 0.33 12.95
C ILE A 196 17.83 -0.69 12.41
N SER A 197 17.91 -0.79 11.09
CA SER A 197 19.19 -1.13 10.47
C SER A 197 20.16 -0.03 10.89
N THR A 198 20.98 -0.31 11.90
CA THR A 198 22.11 0.55 12.22
C THR A 198 22.96 0.63 10.95
N PRO A 199 23.29 1.84 10.46
CA PRO A 199 24.31 1.93 9.43
C PRO A 199 25.58 1.36 10.03
N THR A 200 26.10 0.30 9.42
CA THR A 200 27.41 -0.28 9.73
C THR A 200 28.42 0.86 9.64
N ARG A 201 28.82 1.39 10.80
CA ARG A 201 29.86 2.40 10.93
C ARG A 201 31.14 1.72 10.47
N HIS A 202 31.53 1.93 9.22
CA HIS A 202 32.83 1.55 8.71
C HIS A 202 33.88 2.18 9.63
N LYS A 203 34.55 1.31 10.40
CA LYS A 203 35.75 1.63 11.16
C LYS A 203 36.81 2.04 10.12
N PRO A 204 37.33 3.28 10.13
CA PRO A 204 38.41 3.63 9.24
C PRO A 204 39.66 2.81 9.65
N PRO A 205 40.44 2.31 8.69
CA PRO A 205 41.70 1.64 9.00
C PRO A 205 42.66 2.65 9.64
N ALA A 206 43.25 2.24 10.76
CA ALA A 206 44.35 2.95 11.37
C ALA A 206 45.58 2.83 10.47
N GLY A 207 46.14 3.96 10.04
CA GLY A 207 47.44 3.96 9.37
C GLY A 207 47.76 5.28 8.69
N GLY A 208 48.91 5.84 9.05
CA GLY A 208 49.70 6.68 8.13
C GLY A 208 49.63 8.18 8.38
N ALA A 209 50.44 8.65 9.31
CA ALA A 209 50.90 10.03 9.32
C ALA A 209 51.70 10.32 8.03
N ALA A 210 51.32 11.36 7.30
CA ALA A 210 52.21 12.01 6.33
C ALA A 210 51.83 13.48 6.16
N ASN A 211 52.82 14.33 6.43
CA ASN A 211 52.94 15.74 6.11
C ASN A 211 52.30 16.14 4.78
N LEU A 212 51.67 17.33 4.74
CA LEU A 212 51.82 18.24 3.60
C LEU A 212 51.49 19.68 4.02
N LYS A 213 52.41 20.55 3.62
CA LYS A 213 52.53 21.97 3.94
C LYS A 213 51.39 22.78 3.34
N ALA A 214 50.91 23.76 4.11
CA ALA A 214 50.12 24.87 3.61
C ALA A 214 51.03 25.83 2.82
N ASP A 215 50.64 26.17 1.60
CA ASP A 215 51.20 27.30 0.86
C ASP A 215 50.06 28.28 0.57
N GLN A 216 50.22 29.49 1.11
CA GLN A 216 49.36 30.65 0.90
C GLN A 216 49.83 31.36 -0.36
N ARG A 217 48.95 31.61 -1.33
CA ARG A 217 49.05 32.80 -2.18
C ARG A 217 47.69 33.38 -2.52
N GLU A 218 47.55 34.62 -2.09
CA GLU A 218 46.60 35.64 -2.53
C GLU A 218 46.81 35.97 -4.02
N ALA A 219 45.73 36.32 -4.73
CA ALA A 219 45.76 37.37 -5.74
C ALA A 219 44.34 37.87 -6.07
N HIS A 220 44.17 39.17 -5.88
CA HIS A 220 43.09 40.02 -6.37
C HIS A 220 42.96 40.01 -7.89
N THR A 221 41.73 40.15 -8.43
CA THR A 221 41.31 41.29 -9.30
C THR A 221 39.86 41.13 -9.79
N SER A 222 39.24 42.28 -10.04
CA SER A 222 37.81 42.58 -10.21
C SER A 222 37.25 42.34 -11.64
N PRO A 223 36.22 43.06 -12.14
CA PRO A 223 34.84 42.62 -12.21
C PRO A 223 34.29 42.51 -13.66
N GLY A 224 33.20 41.76 -13.85
CA GLY A 224 32.50 41.71 -15.15
C GLY A 224 31.09 41.15 -15.05
N THR A 225 30.09 42.04 -15.00
CA THR A 225 28.74 41.81 -15.57
C THR A 225 28.81 42.06 -17.09
N PRO A 226 27.90 41.58 -17.97
CA PRO A 226 26.44 41.59 -17.77
C PRO A 226 25.62 40.46 -18.44
N THR A 227 24.31 40.48 -18.15
CA THR A 227 23.16 40.09 -19.01
C THR A 227 22.97 38.63 -19.45
N GLY A 228 21.81 38.06 -19.10
CA GLY A 228 21.31 36.83 -19.73
C GLY A 228 19.93 36.42 -19.24
N LYS A 229 18.89 36.96 -19.86
CA LYS A 229 17.46 36.61 -19.68
C LYS A 229 17.22 35.12 -19.97
N GLY A 230 16.34 34.46 -19.20
CA GLY A 230 15.92 33.09 -19.52
C GLY A 230 14.95 32.42 -18.54
N ALA A 231 13.91 33.12 -18.07
CA ALA A 231 12.85 32.48 -17.27
C ALA A 231 11.93 31.64 -18.17
N ARG A 232 12.16 30.32 -18.26
CA ARG A 232 11.17 29.36 -18.78
C ARG A 232 10.28 28.88 -17.62
N LYS A 233 9.01 29.30 -17.65
CA LYS A 233 7.93 28.71 -16.84
C LYS A 233 7.72 27.25 -17.28
N PRO A 234 7.56 26.30 -16.34
CA PRO A 234 7.04 24.98 -16.68
C PRO A 234 5.52 25.03 -16.82
N THR A 235 5.03 24.48 -17.92
CA THR A 235 3.63 24.22 -18.26
C THR A 235 3.03 23.21 -17.27
N PRO A 236 1.79 23.39 -16.77
CA PRO A 236 1.13 22.38 -15.95
C PRO A 236 0.59 21.26 -16.84
N VAL A 237 1.07 20.04 -16.58
CA VAL A 237 0.51 18.80 -17.11
C VAL A 237 -0.84 18.57 -16.46
N LYS A 238 -1.93 18.74 -17.22
CA LYS A 238 -3.26 18.24 -16.85
C LYS A 238 -3.29 16.74 -17.11
N GLN A 239 -3.22 15.93 -16.07
CA GLN A 239 -3.66 14.53 -16.16
C GLN A 239 -5.15 14.47 -15.85
N MET A 240 -5.90 14.01 -16.86
CA MET A 240 -7.25 13.49 -16.74
C MET A 240 -7.20 12.12 -16.05
N ALA A 241 -8.08 11.90 -15.08
CA ALA A 241 -8.63 10.59 -14.79
C ALA A 241 -10.07 10.79 -14.32
N THR A 242 -11.00 10.81 -15.28
CA THR A 242 -12.44 10.73 -15.02
C THR A 242 -12.78 9.25 -14.92
N MET A 243 -12.96 8.73 -13.70
CA MET A 243 -13.58 7.42 -13.50
C MET A 243 -15.07 7.52 -13.90
N ARG A 244 -15.45 6.73 -14.90
CA ARG A 244 -16.83 6.56 -15.35
C ARG A 244 -17.61 5.76 -14.32
N LYS A 245 -18.75 6.30 -13.90
CA LYS A 245 -19.81 5.58 -13.18
C LYS A 245 -20.32 4.42 -14.05
N LEU A 246 -20.25 3.20 -13.52
CA LEU A 246 -21.04 2.06 -14.02
C LEU A 246 -22.44 2.17 -13.42
N SER A 247 -23.39 2.62 -14.25
CA SER A 247 -24.82 2.56 -13.97
C SER A 247 -25.34 1.16 -14.29
N VAL A 248 -25.63 0.38 -13.24
CA VAL A 248 -26.36 -0.89 -13.35
C VAL A 248 -27.83 -0.59 -13.64
N THR A 249 -28.31 -1.02 -14.81
CA THR A 249 -29.71 -0.96 -15.19
C THR A 249 -30.37 -2.29 -14.81
N LYS A 250 -31.28 -2.26 -13.84
CA LYS A 250 -32.16 -3.39 -13.50
C LYS A 250 -33.01 -3.79 -14.71
N ARG A 251 -33.04 -5.09 -15.00
CA ARG A 251 -34.22 -5.80 -15.53
C ARG A 251 -34.36 -7.12 -14.79
#